data_AF-A0A8J6LUW6-F1
#
_entry.id   AF-A0A8J6LUW6-F1
#
_cell.length_a   1.000
_cell.length_b   1.000
_cell.length_c   1.000
_cell.angle_alpha   90.00
_cell.angle_beta   90.00
_cell.angle_gamma   90.00
#
_symmetry.space_group_name_H-M   'P 1'
#
loop_
_entity.id
_entity.type
_entity.pdbx_description
1 polymer ?
#
loop_
_entity_poly.entity_id
_entity_poly.type
_entity_poly.pdbx_seq_one_letter_code
_entity_poly.pdbx_strand_id
1 'polypeptide(L)'
;MLGGPISTLRRLDSAGRSDYIRSLRAFFDYAGDVPKAAEALLLHPNTLRYRLRRMQELTGLDLKDPTDRLVAELQLHILEHSDVRDVRDVRDAPEPPPPGAPGGSEYRPG
;
A
#
# COMPACT_ATOMS: atom_id res chain seq x y z
N MET A 1 -14.39 -1.41 -5.73
CA MET A 1 -13.98 -2.83 -5.56
C MET A 1 -12.84 -3.06 -4.56
N LEU A 2 -12.51 -2.11 -3.66
CA LEU A 2 -11.60 -2.35 -2.51
C LEU A 2 -12.25 -1.86 -1.21
N GLY A 3 -13.45 -2.34 -0.90
CA GLY A 3 -14.06 -2.20 0.42
C GLY A 3 -13.69 -3.43 1.25
N GLY A 4 -12.91 -3.27 2.31
CA GLY A 4 -12.47 -4.40 3.14
C GLY A 4 -11.66 -3.94 4.35
N PRO A 5 -11.36 -4.85 5.29
CA PRO A 5 -10.58 -4.56 6.50
C PRO A 5 -9.31 -3.77 6.22
N ILE A 6 -8.51 -4.22 5.25
CA ILE A 6 -7.20 -3.60 4.94
C ILE A 6 -7.36 -2.20 4.36
N SER A 7 -8.36 -1.95 3.52
CA SER A 7 -8.56 -0.60 2.97
C SER A 7 -9.01 0.39 4.04
N THR A 8 -9.73 -0.07 5.06
CA THR A 8 -10.08 0.73 6.25
C THR A 8 -8.84 1.08 7.07
N LEU A 9 -7.96 0.11 7.34
CA LEU A 9 -6.71 0.36 8.05
C LEU A 9 -5.82 1.35 7.28
N ARG A 10 -5.71 1.20 5.95
CA ARG A 10 -4.96 2.14 5.10
C ARG A 10 -5.47 3.56 5.22
N ARG A 11 -6.80 3.78 5.18
CA ARG A 11 -7.38 5.12 5.33
C ARG A 11 -7.06 5.74 6.69
N LEU A 12 -7.05 4.94 7.76
CA LEU A 12 -6.71 5.41 9.10
C LEU A 12 -5.23 5.79 9.22
N ASP A 13 -4.34 5.01 8.63
CA ASP A 13 -2.90 5.32 8.57
C ASP A 13 -2.65 6.59 7.76
N SER A 14 -3.30 6.76 6.60
CA SER A 14 -3.19 7.98 5.78
C SER A 14 -3.71 9.24 6.49
N ALA A 15 -4.65 9.09 7.43
CA ALA A 15 -5.12 10.19 8.28
C ALA A 15 -4.16 10.52 9.45
N GLY A 16 -2.98 9.89 9.49
CA GLY A 16 -1.94 10.09 10.51
C GLY A 16 -2.29 9.51 11.87
N ARG A 17 -3.27 8.58 11.94
CA ARG A 17 -3.83 8.10 13.21
C ARG A 17 -3.23 6.79 13.71
N SER A 18 -2.35 6.15 12.94
CA SER A 18 -1.81 4.81 13.25
C SER A 18 -0.74 4.35 12.26
N ASP A 19 0.00 3.28 12.62
CA ASP A 19 0.78 2.46 11.68
C ASP A 19 0.22 1.02 11.60
N TYR A 20 -1.09 0.88 11.39
CA TYR A 20 -1.75 -0.43 11.41
C TYR A 20 -1.28 -1.34 10.27
N ILE A 21 -1.12 -0.82 9.06
CA ILE A 21 -0.64 -1.58 7.91
C ILE A 21 0.75 -2.15 8.18
N ARG A 22 1.68 -1.30 8.66
CA ARG A 22 3.04 -1.73 9.03
C ARG A 22 3.04 -2.76 10.15
N SER A 23 2.16 -2.59 11.13
CA SER A 23 2.04 -3.50 12.28
C SER A 23 1.50 -4.86 11.87
N LEU A 24 0.50 -4.89 10.98
CA LEU A 24 -0.08 -6.11 10.45
C LEU A 24 0.88 -6.84 9.51
N ARG A 25 1.64 -6.09 8.69
CA ARG A 25 2.68 -6.64 7.82
C ARG A 25 3.73 -7.40 8.63
N ALA A 26 4.29 -6.77 9.66
CA ALA A 26 5.27 -7.42 10.53
C ALA A 26 4.67 -8.63 11.24
N PHE A 27 3.40 -8.57 11.67
CA PHE A 27 2.75 -9.73 12.27
C PHE A 27 2.73 -10.93 11.31
N PHE A 28 2.45 -10.73 10.02
CA PHE A 28 2.51 -11.82 9.03
C PHE A 28 3.93 -12.27 8.69
N ASP A 29 4.88 -11.34 8.52
CA ASP A 29 6.29 -11.65 8.21
C ASP A 29 6.94 -12.55 9.27
N TYR A 30 6.53 -12.39 10.54
CA TYR A 30 7.00 -13.23 11.66
C TYR A 30 5.99 -14.33 12.04
N ALA A 31 5.14 -14.75 11.11
CA ALA A 31 4.19 -15.85 11.26
C ALA A 31 3.21 -15.72 12.45
N GLY A 32 3.03 -14.53 13.00
CA GLY A 32 2.21 -14.24 14.18
C GLY A 32 2.97 -14.20 15.50
N ASP A 33 4.30 -14.35 15.47
CA ASP A 33 5.18 -14.20 16.64
C ASP A 33 5.27 -12.71 17.03
N VAL A 34 4.36 -12.30 17.92
CA VAL A 34 4.24 -10.90 18.36
C VAL A 34 5.53 -10.36 18.99
N PRO A 35 6.27 -11.08 19.85
CA PRO A 35 7.58 -10.64 20.31
C PRO A 35 8.55 -10.29 19.18
N LYS A 36 8.74 -11.18 18.21
CA LYS A 36 9.67 -10.94 17.08
C LYS A 36 9.19 -9.82 16.16
N ALA A 37 7.91 -9.78 15.87
CA ALA A 37 7.32 -8.70 15.07
C ALA A 37 7.47 -7.33 15.75
N ALA A 38 7.32 -7.28 17.09
CA ALA A 38 7.49 -6.05 17.84
C ALA A 38 8.94 -5.58 17.85
N GLU A 39 9.89 -6.51 18.03
CA GLU A 39 11.33 -6.25 17.92
C GLU A 39 11.71 -5.67 16.56
N ALA A 40 11.23 -6.27 15.47
CA ALA A 40 11.45 -5.78 14.11
C ALA A 40 10.90 -4.37 13.85
N LEU A 41 9.85 -3.97 14.59
CA LEU A 41 9.25 -2.65 14.52
C LEU A 41 9.84 -1.65 15.51
N LEU A 42 10.79 -2.06 16.36
CA LEU A 42 11.31 -1.30 17.50
C LEU A 42 10.20 -0.85 18.46
N LEU A 43 9.19 -1.71 18.66
CA LEU A 43 8.06 -1.49 19.55
C LEU A 43 8.14 -2.41 20.77
N HIS A 44 7.56 -1.96 21.88
CA HIS A 44 7.27 -2.88 22.98
C HIS A 44 6.19 -3.89 22.55
N PRO A 45 6.28 -5.19 22.90
CA PRO A 45 5.30 -6.21 22.52
C PRO A 45 3.84 -5.86 22.90
N ASN A 46 3.64 -5.17 24.03
CA ASN A 46 2.30 -4.72 24.44
C ASN A 46 1.72 -3.67 23.49
N THR A 47 2.55 -2.79 22.94
CA THR A 47 2.11 -1.79 21.95
C THR A 47 1.65 -2.48 20.68
N LEU A 48 2.38 -3.50 20.20
CA LEU A 48 1.96 -4.26 19.03
C LEU A 48 0.67 -5.06 19.31
N ARG A 49 0.54 -5.73 20.47
CA ARG A 49 -0.72 -6.39 20.86
C ARG A 49 -1.90 -5.43 20.88
N TYR A 50 -1.70 -4.24 21.46
CA TYR A 50 -2.73 -3.20 21.49
C TYR A 50 -3.16 -2.82 20.08
N ARG A 51 -2.19 -2.55 19.18
CA ARG A 51 -2.49 -2.23 17.78
C ARG A 51 -3.25 -3.37 17.10
N LEU A 52 -2.81 -4.62 17.22
CA LEU A 52 -3.48 -5.78 16.62
C LEU A 52 -4.90 -5.98 17.16
N ARG A 53 -5.11 -5.81 18.47
CA ARG A 53 -6.45 -5.85 19.05
C ARG A 53 -7.32 -4.73 18.50
N ARG A 54 -6.78 -3.50 18.44
CA ARG A 54 -7.51 -2.34 17.93
C ARG A 54 -7.88 -2.47 16.46
N MET A 55 -7.00 -3.05 15.63
CA MET A 55 -7.31 -3.37 14.24
C MET A 55 -8.50 -4.32 14.11
N GLN A 56 -8.51 -5.40 14.92
CA GLN A 56 -9.61 -6.36 14.95
C GLN A 56 -10.92 -5.69 15.40
N GLU A 57 -10.90 -4.85 16.45
CA GLU A 57 -12.06 -4.06 16.90
C GLU A 57 -12.60 -3.11 15.82
N LEU A 58 -11.72 -2.47 15.03
CA LEU A 58 -12.11 -1.49 14.03
C LEU A 58 -12.61 -2.10 12.72
N THR A 59 -12.22 -3.34 12.42
CA THR A 59 -12.46 -3.96 11.11
C THR A 59 -13.31 -5.22 11.17
N GLY A 60 -13.48 -5.81 12.35
CA GLY A 60 -14.12 -7.12 12.53
C GLY A 60 -13.24 -8.31 12.12
N LEU A 61 -12.00 -8.07 11.69
CA LEU A 61 -11.05 -9.12 11.33
C LEU A 61 -10.73 -10.00 12.55
N ASP A 62 -10.69 -11.31 12.39
CA ASP A 62 -10.14 -12.23 13.40
C ASP A 62 -8.77 -12.76 12.97
N LEU A 63 -7.71 -12.35 13.66
CA LEU A 63 -6.34 -12.79 13.34
C LEU A 63 -6.02 -14.21 13.82
N LYS A 64 -6.95 -14.86 14.54
CA LYS A 64 -6.86 -16.28 14.92
C LYS A 64 -7.55 -17.19 13.91
N ASP A 65 -8.48 -16.67 13.12
CA ASP A 65 -9.12 -17.44 12.05
C ASP A 65 -8.16 -17.53 10.84
N PRO A 66 -7.85 -18.74 10.35
CA PRO A 66 -6.91 -18.92 9.25
C PRO A 66 -7.40 -18.35 7.92
N THR A 67 -8.72 -18.29 7.71
CA THR A 67 -9.33 -17.75 6.48
C THR A 67 -9.21 -16.23 6.48
N ASP A 68 -9.59 -15.59 7.58
CA ASP A 68 -9.45 -14.14 7.76
C ASP A 68 -7.99 -13.71 7.64
N ARG A 69 -7.08 -14.47 8.23
CA ARG A 69 -5.63 -14.24 8.11
C ARG A 69 -5.16 -14.30 6.66
N LEU A 70 -5.51 -15.34 5.92
CA LEU A 70 -5.14 -15.48 4.51
C LEU A 70 -5.71 -14.34 3.66
N VAL A 71 -6.99 -14.01 3.86
CA VAL A 71 -7.66 -12.93 3.13
C VAL A 71 -6.99 -11.58 3.42
N ALA A 72 -6.66 -11.29 4.69
CA ALA A 72 -5.96 -10.08 5.08
C ALA A 72 -4.56 -9.99 4.47
N GLU A 73 -3.81 -11.10 4.46
CA GLU A 73 -2.47 -11.17 3.87
C GLU A 73 -2.50 -10.94 2.35
N LEU A 74 -3.46 -11.55 1.64
CA LEU A 74 -3.68 -11.32 0.21
C LEU A 74 -4.08 -9.87 -0.09
N GLN A 75 -5.00 -9.29 0.69
CA GLN A 75 -5.42 -7.90 0.52
C GLN A 75 -4.24 -6.93 0.74
N LEU A 76 -3.40 -7.20 1.75
CA LEU A 76 -2.20 -6.43 2.01
C LEU A 76 -1.21 -6.53 0.83
N HIS A 77 -0.98 -7.73 0.31
CA HIS A 77 -0.08 -7.93 -0.82
C HIS A 77 -0.58 -7.24 -2.09
N ILE A 78 -1.89 -7.33 -2.38
CA ILE A 78 -2.51 -6.62 -3.50
C ILE A 78 -2.33 -5.12 -3.33
N LEU A 79 -2.53 -4.58 -2.13
CA LEU A 79 -2.38 -3.15 -1.87
C LEU A 79 -0.95 -2.68 -2.18
N GLU A 80 0.05 -3.38 -1.67
CA GLU A 80 1.48 -3.06 -1.89
C GLU A 80 1.88 -3.07 -3.37
N HIS A 81 1.26 -3.94 -4.18
CA HIS A 81 1.57 -4.07 -5.61
C HIS A 81 0.66 -3.26 -6.52
N SER A 82 -0.48 -2.79 -6.03
CA SER A 82 -1.40 -1.91 -6.77
C SER A 82 -0.80 -0.51 -6.92
N ASP A 83 -0.03 -0.05 -5.93
CA ASP A 83 0.73 1.21 -6.01
C ASP A 83 1.81 1.20 -7.11
N VAL A 84 2.30 0.02 -7.53
CA VAL A 84 3.30 -0.12 -8.61
C VAL A 84 2.69 0.00 -10.01
N ARG A 85 1.36 -0.11 -10.15
CA ARG A 85 0.67 0.02 -11.44
C ARG A 85 0.20 1.44 -11.74
N ASP A 86 -0.03 2.27 -10.72
CA ASP A 86 -0.46 3.67 -10.88
C ASP A 86 0.69 4.59 -11.35
N VAL A 87 1.96 4.27 -11.01
CA VAL A 87 3.13 5.05 -11.44
C VAL A 87 3.53 4.77 -12.92
N ARG A 88 2.97 3.75 -13.56
CA ARG A 88 3.34 3.35 -14.94
C ARG A 88 2.47 3.99 -16.03
N ASP A 89 1.46 4.78 -15.67
CA ASP A 89 0.61 5.52 -16.62
C ASP A 89 1.19 6.89 -17.02
N VAL A 90 2.47 7.15 -16.71
CA VAL A 90 3.25 8.29 -17.27
C VAL A 90 3.77 7.95 -18.69
N ARG A 91 3.53 6.73 -19.18
CA ARG A 91 4.00 6.27 -20.50
C ARG A 91 3.16 6.72 -21.69
N ASP A 92 2.06 7.45 -21.46
CA ASP A 92 1.22 8.07 -22.51
C ASP A 92 1.56 9.55 -22.77
N ALA A 93 2.71 10.03 -22.31
CA ALA A 93 3.24 11.30 -22.79
C ALA A 93 3.44 11.21 -24.32
N PRO A 94 2.92 12.15 -25.12
CA PRO A 94 3.15 12.13 -26.56
C PRO A 94 4.67 12.13 -26.82
N GLU A 95 5.10 11.22 -27.68
CA GLU A 95 6.51 11.10 -28.08
C GLU A 95 7.04 12.48 -28.50
N PRO A 96 8.21 12.94 -27.99
CA PRO A 96 8.77 14.20 -28.44
C PRO A 96 8.98 14.12 -29.97
N PRO A 97 8.66 15.19 -30.72
CA PRO A 97 8.79 15.16 -32.17
C PRO A 97 10.23 14.79 -32.56
N PRO A 98 10.42 13.98 -33.61
CA PRO A 98 11.74 13.51 -33.99
C PRO A 98 12.67 14.71 -34.28
N PRO A 99 13.94 14.67 -33.83
CA PRO A 99 14.88 15.73 -34.13
C PRO A 99 15.13 15.77 -35.63
N GLY A 100 14.72 16.88 -36.27
CA GLY A 100 14.93 17.11 -37.70
C GLY A 100 13.68 17.40 -38.53
N ALA A 101 12.53 17.77 -37.94
CA ALA A 101 11.43 18.34 -38.72
C ALA A 101 11.96 19.54 -39.55
N PRO A 102 11.88 19.50 -40.89
CA PRO A 102 12.47 20.53 -41.73
C PRO A 102 11.73 21.86 -41.55
N GLY A 103 12.51 22.93 -41.33
CA GLY A 103 12.01 24.29 -41.22
C GLY A 103 11.20 24.68 -42.45
N GLY A 104 9.93 25.04 -42.23
CA GLY A 104 9.07 25.63 -43.24
C GLY A 104 9.57 27.01 -43.63
N SER A 105 10.47 27.06 -44.60
CA SER A 105 10.73 28.25 -45.40
C SER A 105 9.53 28.46 -46.31
N GLU A 106 8.57 29.30 -45.89
CA GLU A 106 7.60 29.88 -46.80
C GLU A 106 8.02 31.31 -47.16
N TYR A 107 8.47 31.40 -48.41
CA TYR A 107 8.80 32.58 -49.17
C TYR A 107 7.62 33.57 -49.26
N ARG A 108 7.88 34.87 -49.08
CA ARG A 108 7.04 35.95 -49.60
C ARG A 108 7.90 36.99 -50.31
N PRO A 109 7.66 37.28 -51.61
CA PRO A 109 8.27 38.43 -52.26
C PRO A 109 7.39 39.67 -52.02
N GLY A 110 8.05 40.80 -51.77
CA GLY A 110 7.47 42.13 -51.67
C GLY A 110 8.58 43.16 -51.66
#